data_AF-A0A1W1D8K9-F1
#
_entry.id   AF-A0A1W1D8K9-F1
#
_cell.length_a   1.000
_cell.length_b   1.000
_cell.length_c   1.000
_cell.angle_alpha   90.00
_cell.angle_beta   90.00
_cell.angle_gamma   90.00
#
_symmetry.space_group_name_H-M   'P 1'
#
loop_
_entity.id
_entity.type
_entity.pdbx_description
1 polymer ?
#
loop_
_entity_poly.entity_id
_entity_poly.type
_entity_poly.pdbx_seq_one_letter_code
_entity_poly.pdbx_strand_id
1 'polypeptide(L)' 'MDVAKKLEASAVMINDYTTFRVDWMPFGGRKHSGYGIGGIGYSMKDMLEHKLLVIKA' A
#
# COMPACT_ATOMS: atom_id res chain seq x y z
N MET A 1 -12.79 -12.37 13.73
CA MET A 1 -11.62 -11.60 13.23
C MET A 1 -10.35 -12.43 13.07
N ASP A 2 -10.25 -13.62 13.68
CA ASP A 2 -9.01 -14.43 13.64
C ASP A 2 -8.63 -14.92 12.23
N VAL A 3 -9.60 -15.19 11.37
CA VAL A 3 -9.35 -15.59 9.98
C VAL A 3 -8.67 -14.47 9.20
N ALA A 4 -9.16 -13.23 9.32
CA ALA A 4 -8.58 -12.07 8.63
C ALA A 4 -7.10 -11.85 8.97
N LYS A 5 -6.70 -12.13 10.23
CA LYS A 5 -5.30 -12.03 10.68
C LYS A 5 -4.40 -13.14 10.12
N LYS A 6 -4.97 -14.31 9.81
CA LYS A 6 -4.24 -15.49 9.29
C LYS A 6 -4.10 -15.47 7.77
N LEU A 7 -4.93 -14.71 7.06
CA LEU A 7 -4.85 -14.60 5.61
C LEU A 7 -3.57 -13.87 5.20
N GLU A 8 -2.81 -14.49 4.31
CA GLU A 8 -1.59 -13.91 3.74
C GLU A 8 -1.93 -12.97 2.57
N ALA A 9 -2.80 -12.00 2.83
CA ALA A 9 -3.19 -10.96 1.90
C ALA A 9 -2.62 -9.61 2.36
N SER A 10 -2.59 -8.65 1.43
CA SER A 10 -2.30 -7.23 1.71
C SER A 10 -3.52 -6.48 2.22
N ALA A 11 -4.72 -6.88 1.77
CA ALA A 11 -6.01 -6.34 2.20
C ALA A 11 -7.03 -7.48 2.34
N VAL A 12 -7.91 -7.36 3.33
CA VAL A 12 -9.02 -8.30 3.57
C VAL A 12 -10.30 -7.49 3.70
N MET A 13 -11.23 -7.72 2.79
CA MET A 13 -12.57 -7.15 2.80
C MET A 13 -13.45 -8.01 3.71
N ILE A 14 -14.18 -7.38 4.62
CA ILE A 14 -15.11 -8.06 5.54
C ILE A 14 -16.51 -7.64 5.15
N ASN A 15 -17.35 -8.62 4.84
CA ASN A 15 -18.73 -8.40 4.35
C ASN A 15 -18.81 -7.61 3.03
N ASP A 16 -17.76 -7.68 2.19
CA ASP A 16 -17.71 -7.01 0.89
C ASP A 16 -16.97 -7.89 -0.13
N TYR A 17 -17.11 -7.57 -1.42
CA TYR A 17 -16.46 -8.28 -2.52
C TYR A 17 -14.99 -7.86 -2.69
N THR A 18 -14.18 -8.78 -3.22
CA THR A 18 -12.72 -8.58 -3.39
C THR A 18 -12.37 -7.50 -4.42
N THR A 19 -13.30 -7.11 -5.28
CA THR A 19 -13.13 -6.05 -6.27
C THR A 19 -13.33 -4.65 -5.71
N PHE A 20 -13.79 -4.53 -4.45
CA PHE A 20 -13.96 -3.23 -3.81
C PHE A 20 -12.63 -2.49 -3.70
N ARG A 21 -12.59 -1.25 -4.19
CA ARG A 21 -11.42 -0.39 -4.16
C ARG A 21 -11.86 1.08 -4.11
N VAL A 22 -11.12 1.87 -3.36
CA VAL A 22 -11.16 3.34 -3.40
C VAL A 22 -9.78 3.88 -3.77
N ASP A 23 -9.70 5.03 -4.45
CA ASP A 23 -8.44 5.46 -5.08
C ASP A 23 -7.34 5.87 -4.11
N TRP A 24 -7.70 6.28 -2.90
CA TRP A 24 -6.76 6.71 -1.87
C TRP A 24 -6.31 5.58 -0.94
N MET A 25 -6.96 4.41 -0.95
CA MET A 25 -6.57 3.32 -0.05
C MET A 25 -5.21 2.74 -0.46
N PRO A 26 -4.41 2.24 0.49
CA PRO A 26 -3.25 1.43 0.16
C PRO A 26 -3.69 0.18 -0.58
N PHE A 27 -3.18 -0.03 -1.79
CA PHE A 27 -3.48 -1.22 -2.58
C PHE A 27 -2.20 -1.83 -3.14
N GLY A 28 -1.89 -3.05 -2.75
CA GLY A 28 -0.70 -3.77 -3.24
C GLY A 28 -0.94 -5.26 -3.27
N GLY A 29 -0.09 -6.00 -3.96
CA GLY A 29 -0.06 -7.46 -3.92
C GLY A 29 0.83 -7.96 -2.79
N ARG A 30 0.65 -9.23 -2.38
CA ARG A 30 1.62 -9.94 -1.52
C ARG A 30 2.20 -11.13 -2.29
N LYS A 31 3.43 -11.54 -1.96
CA LYS A 31 4.16 -12.63 -2.64
C LYS A 31 4.30 -12.34 -4.14
N HIS A 32 3.74 -13.20 -4.99
CA HIS A 32 3.84 -13.10 -6.44
C HIS A 32 2.81 -12.13 -7.06
N SER A 33 1.91 -11.55 -6.26
CA SER A 33 0.86 -10.66 -6.76
C SER A 33 1.33 -9.23 -7.05
N GLY A 34 2.57 -8.87 -6.71
CA GLY A 34 3.14 -7.56 -7.02
C GLY A 34 4.12 -7.05 -5.97
N TYR A 35 4.70 -5.88 -6.24
CA TYR A 35 5.62 -5.16 -5.36
C TYR A 35 5.18 -3.69 -5.22
N GLY A 36 5.48 -3.08 -4.09
CA GLY A 36 5.08 -1.70 -3.78
C GLY A 36 3.64 -1.57 -3.28
N ILE A 37 3.26 -0.33 -2.96
CA ILE A 37 1.92 0.01 -2.48
C ILE A 37 1.36 1.12 -3.38
N GLY A 38 0.29 0.81 -4.08
CA GLY A 38 -0.51 1.76 -4.84
C GLY A 38 -1.44 2.59 -3.96
N GLY A 39 -2.16 3.50 -4.61
CA GLY A 39 -2.97 4.53 -3.97
C GLY A 39 -2.23 5.87 -3.99
N ILE A 40 -2.97 6.96 -4.23
CA ILE A 40 -2.39 8.25 -4.64
C ILE A 40 -1.20 8.67 -3.75
N GLY A 41 -1.38 8.70 -2.43
CA GLY A 41 -0.32 9.12 -1.49
C GLY A 41 0.85 8.15 -1.38
N TYR A 42 0.64 6.86 -1.61
CA TYR A 42 1.71 5.84 -1.56
C TYR A 42 2.52 5.87 -2.85
N SER A 43 1.86 5.92 -4.00
CA SER A 43 2.52 6.06 -5.30
C SER A 43 3.29 7.38 -5.40
N MET A 44 2.77 8.48 -4.87
CA MET A 44 3.52 9.74 -4.79
C MET A 44 4.83 9.57 -4.01
N LYS A 45 4.81 8.89 -2.85
CA LYS A 45 6.03 8.66 -2.06
C LYS A 45 7.06 7.82 -2.83
N ASP A 46 6.61 6.77 -3.53
CA ASP A 46 7.49 5.91 -4.33
C ASP A 46 8.06 6.64 -5.55
N MET A 47 7.36 7.65 -6.07
CA MET A 47 7.78 8.47 -7.21
C MET A 47 8.54 9.75 -6.82
N LEU A 48 8.72 10.03 -5.53
CA LEU A 48 9.43 11.20 -5.05
C LEU A 48 10.88 10.85 -4.70
N GLU A 49 11.80 11.75 -5.06
CA GLU A 49 13.20 11.68 -4.64
C GLU A 49 13.45 12.65 -3.48
N HIS A 50 14.03 12.15 -2.39
CA HIS A 50 14.41 12.97 -1.25
C HIS A 50 15.80 13.60 -1.46
N LYS A 51 15.90 14.92 -1.26
CA LYS A 51 17.15 15.68 -1.34
C LYS A 51 17.53 16.21 0.04
N LEU A 52 18.67 15.79 0.57
CA LEU A 52 19.25 16.32 1.80
C LEU A 52 20.10 17.56 1.48
N LEU A 53 19.83 18.68 2.14
CA LEU A 53 20.68 19.86 2.13
C LEU A 53 21.42 19.95 3.47
N VAL A 54 22.76 20.04 3.42
CA VAL A 54 23.60 20.25 4.60
C VAL A 54 24.31 21.59 4.44
N ILE A 55 24.09 22.49 5.39
CA ILE A 55 24.71 23.82 5.42
C ILE A 55 25.58 23.90 6.66
N LYS A 56 26.86 24.26 6.48
CA LYS A 56 27.79 24.55 7.56
C LYS A 56 27.89 26.06 7.72
N ALA A 57 27.72 26.54 8.96
CA ALA A 57 27.99 27.93 9.34
C ALA A 57 29.49 28.18 9.52
#